data_AF-A0A7Y2LUY0-F1
#
_entry.id   AF-A0A7Y2LUY0-F1
#
_cell.length_a   1.000
_cell.length_b   1.000
_cell.length_c   1.000
_cell.angle_alpha   90.00
_cell.angle_beta   90.00
_cell.angle_gamma   90.00
#
_symmetry.space_group_name_H-M   'P 1'
#
loop_
_entity.id
_entity.type
_entity.pdbx_description
1 polymer ?
#
loop_
_entity_poly.entity_id
_entity_poly.type
_entity_poly.pdbx_seq_one_letter_code
_entity_poly.pdbx_strand_id
1 'polypeptide(L)'
;MNDNLKLHNIQQLEDLKTLKIKDLNQLFKIGTCPKIKSLNGSAKGRVIKPVWFQRLNLWRGKVFNLSSTEELTGLNRLGIGQIETQRYQFNAHIGKSLFSDQDVLIINHDLSANPNWVRRYHDEMVQIDTDLYLATSYYRVGKKLKFVSYFAFDFSKK
;
A
#
# COMPACT_ATOMS: atom_id res chain seq x y z
N MET A 1 3.61 -13.82 26.27
CA MET A 1 3.77 -14.42 24.94
C MET A 1 4.36 -13.36 24.01
N ASN A 2 5.56 -13.57 23.48
CA ASN A 2 6.35 -12.56 22.76
C ASN A 2 5.62 -12.03 21.51
N ASP A 3 5.34 -10.72 21.48
CA ASP A 3 4.79 -10.02 20.30
C ASP A 3 5.63 -10.28 19.03
N ASN A 4 6.95 -10.52 19.19
CA ASN A 4 7.87 -10.83 18.09
C ASN A 4 7.56 -12.16 17.37
N LEU A 5 7.04 -13.19 18.06
CA LEU A 5 6.74 -14.49 17.43
C LEU A 5 5.61 -14.40 16.38
N LYS A 6 4.68 -13.44 16.52
CA LYS A 6 3.58 -13.25 15.56
C LYS A 6 4.02 -12.59 14.26
N LEU A 7 5.13 -11.84 14.26
CA LEU A 7 5.63 -11.15 13.08
C LEU A 7 6.43 -12.07 12.15
N HIS A 8 6.88 -13.24 12.62
CA HIS A 8 7.72 -14.16 11.85
C HIS A 8 6.96 -15.14 10.93
N ASN A 9 5.62 -15.18 11.00
CA ASN A 9 4.78 -16.13 10.23
C ASN A 9 3.80 -15.42 9.28
N ILE A 10 4.19 -14.28 8.71
CA ILE A 10 3.35 -13.54 7.77
C ILE A 10 3.72 -13.98 6.35
N GLN A 11 2.89 -14.82 5.73
CA GLN A 11 3.16 -15.37 4.39
C GLN A 11 2.15 -14.86 3.35
N GLN A 12 1.00 -14.38 3.80
CA GLN A 12 -0.09 -13.94 2.94
C GLN A 12 -0.87 -12.77 3.55
N LEU A 13 -1.67 -12.07 2.72
CA LEU A 13 -2.52 -10.95 3.14
C LEU A 13 -3.47 -11.29 4.30
N GLU A 14 -3.80 -12.57 4.45
CA GLU A 14 -4.81 -13.03 5.39
C GLU A 14 -4.29 -13.00 6.83
N ASP A 15 -3.00 -13.22 7.00
CA ASP A 15 -2.31 -13.23 8.29
C ASP A 15 -2.34 -11.81 8.90
N LEU A 16 -2.20 -10.79 8.06
CA LEU A 16 -2.19 -9.37 8.44
C LEU A 16 -3.51 -8.90 9.06
N LYS A 17 -4.65 -9.52 8.72
CA LYS A 17 -5.98 -9.08 9.19
C LYS A 17 -6.15 -9.18 10.69
N THR A 18 -5.48 -10.17 11.29
CA THR A 18 -5.58 -10.50 12.70
C THR A 18 -4.75 -9.56 13.58
N LEU A 19 -3.82 -8.82 12.96
CA LEU A 19 -2.92 -7.92 13.64
C LEU A 19 -3.65 -6.69 14.20
N LYS A 20 -3.18 -6.23 15.36
CA LYS A 20 -3.59 -4.94 15.94
C LYS A 20 -2.82 -3.82 15.24
N ILE A 21 -3.31 -2.58 15.38
CA ILE A 21 -2.62 -1.40 14.81
C ILE A 21 -1.18 -1.31 15.34
N LYS A 22 -0.94 -1.59 16.63
CA LYS A 22 0.41 -1.60 17.21
C LYS A 22 1.36 -2.57 16.48
N ASP A 23 0.88 -3.77 16.16
CA ASP A 23 1.68 -4.79 15.48
C ASP A 23 1.95 -4.40 14.02
N LEU A 24 0.95 -3.80 13.34
CA LEU A 24 1.12 -3.25 11.99
C LEU A 24 2.10 -2.08 11.97
N ASN A 25 2.08 -1.21 12.99
CA ASN A 25 3.07 -0.13 13.14
C ASN A 25 4.49 -0.70 13.27
N GLN A 26 4.66 -1.74 14.11
CA GLN A 26 5.96 -2.39 14.28
C GLN A 26 6.42 -3.05 12.98
N LEU A 27 5.53 -3.77 12.30
CA LEU A 27 5.81 -4.43 11.04
C LEU A 27 6.22 -3.43 9.94
N PHE A 28 5.51 -2.29 9.86
CA PHE A 28 5.86 -1.23 8.91
C PHE A 28 7.24 -0.62 9.20
N LYS A 29 7.58 -0.44 10.49
CA LYS A 29 8.88 0.10 10.91
C LYS A 29 10.07 -0.82 10.65
N ILE A 30 9.87 -2.13 10.67
CA ILE A 30 10.94 -3.11 10.40
C ILE A 30 10.96 -3.55 8.93
N GLY A 31 9.91 -3.23 8.17
CA GLY A 31 9.85 -3.50 6.74
C GLY A 31 10.96 -2.77 5.99
N THR A 32 11.37 -3.36 4.88
CA THR A 32 12.48 -2.84 4.07
C THR A 32 11.96 -2.02 2.90
N CYS A 33 12.83 -1.16 2.36
CA CYS A 33 12.52 -0.39 1.17
C CYS A 33 12.30 -1.32 -0.04
N PRO A 34 11.15 -1.24 -0.75
CA PRO A 34 10.89 -2.08 -1.91
C PRO A 34 11.89 -1.88 -3.04
N LYS A 35 12.23 -2.94 -3.78
CA LYS A 35 12.95 -2.82 -5.04
C LYS A 35 11.97 -2.48 -6.16
N ILE A 36 12.10 -1.32 -6.81
CA ILE A 36 11.17 -0.88 -7.89
C ILE A 36 10.93 -1.99 -8.95
N LYS A 37 11.99 -2.71 -9.33
CA LYS A 37 11.94 -3.78 -10.35
C LYS A 37 11.04 -4.96 -9.95
N SER A 38 10.82 -5.22 -8.66
CA SER A 38 9.93 -6.30 -8.22
C SER A 38 8.45 -5.94 -8.31
N LEU A 39 8.12 -4.66 -8.47
CA LEU A 39 6.75 -4.14 -8.38
C LEU A 39 6.00 -4.13 -9.72
N ASN A 40 6.65 -4.39 -10.85
CA ASN A 40 5.95 -4.36 -12.14
C ASN A 40 4.88 -5.46 -12.22
N GLY A 41 3.65 -5.09 -12.61
CA GLY A 41 2.52 -5.99 -12.78
C GLY A 41 1.33 -5.70 -11.86
N SER A 42 0.39 -6.63 -11.83
CA SER A 42 -0.83 -6.52 -11.02
C SER A 42 -0.60 -7.03 -9.60
N ALA A 43 -0.91 -6.20 -8.62
CA ALA A 43 -0.89 -6.57 -7.21
C ALA A 43 -2.31 -6.84 -6.72
N LYS A 44 -2.51 -7.96 -6.02
CA LYS A 44 -3.71 -8.16 -5.21
C LYS A 44 -3.58 -7.30 -3.97
N GLY A 45 -4.58 -6.48 -3.69
CA GLY A 45 -4.59 -5.59 -2.54
C GLY A 45 -5.69 -5.91 -1.55
N ARG A 46 -5.45 -5.54 -0.30
CA ARG A 46 -6.47 -5.55 0.74
C ARG A 46 -6.27 -4.45 1.76
N VAL A 47 -7.35 -3.77 2.15
CA VAL A 47 -7.35 -2.90 3.34
C VAL A 47 -7.37 -3.77 4.58
N ILE A 48 -6.43 -3.54 5.50
CA ILE A 48 -6.24 -4.29 6.75
C ILE A 48 -6.95 -3.59 7.90
N LYS A 49 -6.78 -2.26 8.02
CA LYS A 49 -7.49 -1.41 8.99
C LYS A 49 -7.94 -0.13 8.29
N PRO A 50 -9.12 0.43 8.62
CA PRO A 50 -10.09 -0.11 9.57
C PRO A 50 -10.87 -1.31 9.00
N VAL A 51 -11.24 -2.26 9.87
CA VAL A 51 -11.85 -3.56 9.47
C VAL A 51 -13.20 -3.39 8.78
N TRP A 52 -13.96 -2.34 9.08
CA TRP A 52 -15.24 -2.10 8.43
C TRP A 52 -15.08 -1.83 6.93
N PHE A 53 -14.01 -1.13 6.51
CA PHE A 53 -13.76 -0.81 5.10
C PHE A 53 -13.32 -2.06 4.33
N GLN A 54 -12.60 -2.96 4.98
CA GLN A 54 -12.21 -4.25 4.43
C GLN A 54 -13.43 -5.06 3.93
N ARG A 55 -14.55 -5.02 4.67
CA ARG A 55 -15.77 -5.79 4.34
C ARG A 55 -16.42 -5.35 3.03
N LEU A 56 -16.21 -4.09 2.63
CA LEU A 56 -16.76 -3.57 1.38
C LEU A 56 -16.04 -4.17 0.16
N ASN A 57 -14.77 -4.59 0.31
CA ASN A 57 -13.95 -5.20 -0.74
C ASN A 57 -13.95 -4.45 -2.09
N LEU A 58 -14.14 -3.12 -2.04
CA LEU A 58 -14.23 -2.25 -3.22
C LEU A 58 -12.87 -1.99 -3.85
N TRP A 59 -11.82 -1.97 -3.03
CA TRP A 59 -10.44 -1.81 -3.49
C TRP A 59 -9.75 -3.17 -3.52
N ARG A 60 -9.20 -3.52 -4.69
CA ARG A 60 -8.65 -4.85 -5.00
C ARG A 60 -7.14 -4.87 -5.22
N GLY A 61 -6.50 -3.72 -5.08
CA GLY A 61 -5.07 -3.54 -5.30
C GLY A 61 -4.76 -2.48 -6.33
N LYS A 62 -3.62 -2.62 -6.97
CA LYS A 62 -3.10 -1.68 -7.99
C LYS A 62 -2.46 -2.47 -9.12
N VAL A 63 -2.44 -1.89 -10.30
CA VAL A 63 -1.53 -2.31 -11.38
C VAL A 63 -0.40 -1.31 -11.42
N PHE A 64 0.82 -1.81 -11.41
CA PHE A 64 2.05 -1.03 -11.48
C PHE A 64 2.71 -1.27 -12.83
N ASN A 65 3.16 -0.20 -13.46
CA ASN A 65 3.82 -0.21 -14.75
C ASN A 65 5.18 0.48 -14.59
N LEU A 66 6.26 -0.28 -14.78
CA LEU A 66 7.61 0.24 -14.81
C LEU A 66 8.01 0.54 -16.25
N SER A 67 8.33 1.81 -16.53
CA SER A 67 8.82 2.21 -17.86
C SER A 67 10.27 1.77 -18.09
N SER A 68 10.74 1.89 -19.33
CA SER A 68 12.16 1.72 -19.67
C SER A 68 13.07 2.76 -19.02
N THR A 69 12.54 3.89 -18.57
CA THR A 69 13.26 4.96 -17.86
C THR A 69 13.22 4.80 -16.34
N GLU A 70 12.82 3.62 -15.85
CA GLU A 70 12.64 3.30 -14.43
C GLU A 70 11.58 4.15 -13.69
N GLU A 71 10.67 4.77 -14.43
CA GLU A 71 9.51 5.46 -13.85
C GLU A 71 8.44 4.43 -13.49
N LEU A 72 8.03 4.41 -12.22
CA LEU A 72 6.97 3.54 -11.73
C LEU A 72 5.65 4.33 -11.70
N THR A 73 4.67 3.89 -12.49
CA THR A 73 3.32 4.46 -12.52
C THR A 73 2.28 3.39 -12.30
N GLY A 74 1.00 3.76 -12.20
CA GLY A 74 -0.04 2.76 -12.14
C GLY A 74 -1.44 3.29 -11.90
N LEU A 75 -2.37 2.35 -11.68
CA LEU A 75 -3.78 2.60 -11.43
C LEU A 75 -4.26 1.74 -10.25
N ASN A 76 -5.22 2.26 -9.48
CA ASN A 76 -5.96 1.45 -8.52
C ASN A 76 -6.93 0.51 -9.23
N ARG A 77 -7.05 -0.70 -8.72
CA ARG A 77 -8.03 -1.71 -9.15
C ARG A 77 -9.23 -1.65 -8.21
N LEU A 78 -10.37 -1.24 -8.74
CA LEU A 78 -11.63 -1.10 -8.00
C LEU A 78 -12.64 -2.09 -8.54
N GLY A 79 -13.44 -2.73 -7.69
CA GLY A 79 -14.46 -3.64 -8.22
C GLY A 79 -15.63 -3.93 -7.30
N ILE A 80 -16.75 -4.26 -7.94
CA ILE A 80 -18.03 -4.59 -7.32
C ILE A 80 -18.50 -5.91 -7.95
N GLY A 81 -18.75 -6.93 -7.14
CA GLY A 81 -19.10 -8.27 -7.65
C GLY A 81 -18.00 -8.85 -8.55
N GLN A 82 -18.33 -9.20 -9.79
CA GLN A 82 -17.34 -9.72 -10.75
C GLN A 82 -16.67 -8.62 -11.59
N ILE A 83 -17.17 -7.39 -11.53
CA ILE A 83 -16.67 -6.27 -12.36
C ILE A 83 -15.47 -5.62 -11.67
N GLU A 84 -14.44 -5.33 -12.46
CA GLU A 84 -13.26 -4.58 -12.03
C GLU A 84 -12.95 -3.46 -13.03
N THR A 85 -12.53 -2.32 -12.51
CA THR A 85 -12.10 -1.15 -13.29
C THR A 85 -10.78 -0.63 -12.75
N GLN A 86 -9.97 -0.02 -13.63
CA GLN A 86 -8.74 0.67 -13.25
C GLN A 86 -8.97 2.18 -13.24
N ARG A 87 -8.68 2.81 -12.11
CA ARG A 87 -8.94 4.23 -11.85
C ARG A 87 -7.84 4.83 -10.98
N TYR A 88 -7.79 6.16 -10.96
CA TYR A 88 -6.93 6.96 -10.10
C TYR A 88 -5.44 6.67 -10.31
N GLN A 89 -4.88 7.37 -11.28
CA GLN A 89 -3.48 7.24 -11.66
C GLN A 89 -2.57 7.61 -10.50
N PHE A 90 -1.41 6.99 -10.42
CA PHE A 90 -0.34 7.40 -9.52
C PHE A 90 1.02 7.32 -10.21
N ASN A 91 1.96 8.09 -9.68
CA ASN A 91 3.38 7.81 -9.82
C ASN A 91 3.92 7.32 -8.49
N ALA A 92 5.00 6.54 -8.53
CA ALA A 92 5.64 6.01 -7.35
C ALA A 92 7.16 6.11 -7.49
N HIS A 93 7.82 6.38 -6.38
CA HIS A 93 9.27 6.50 -6.32
C HIS A 93 9.77 6.12 -4.93
N ILE A 94 11.06 5.82 -4.83
CA ILE A 94 11.70 5.62 -3.54
C ILE A 94 12.06 6.98 -2.95
N GLY A 95 11.71 7.19 -1.69
CA GLY A 95 12.02 8.42 -0.97
C GLY A 95 11.99 8.22 0.54
N LYS A 96 12.41 9.24 1.28
CA LYS A 96 12.35 9.23 2.74
C LYS A 96 10.91 9.25 3.23
N SER A 97 10.58 8.38 4.18
CA SER A 97 9.29 8.43 4.87
C SER A 97 9.10 9.79 5.56
N LEU A 98 7.86 10.27 5.59
CA LEU A 98 7.49 11.45 6.40
C LEU A 98 7.32 11.11 7.89
N PHE A 99 7.39 9.83 8.26
CA PHE A 99 7.05 9.32 9.59
C PHE A 99 8.18 8.49 10.23
N SER A 100 9.27 8.24 9.51
CA SER A 100 10.47 7.56 10.01
C SER A 100 11.71 7.94 9.19
N ASP A 101 12.89 7.51 9.62
CA ASP A 101 14.17 7.80 8.94
C ASP A 101 14.49 6.86 7.76
N GLN A 102 13.60 5.88 7.49
CA GLN A 102 13.82 4.86 6.47
C GLN A 102 13.36 5.31 5.09
N ASP A 103 13.97 4.74 4.05
CA ASP A 103 13.46 4.86 2.69
C ASP A 103 12.26 3.92 2.49
N VAL A 104 11.25 4.42 1.81
CA VAL A 104 10.00 3.72 1.50
C VAL A 104 9.62 3.98 0.05
N LEU A 105 8.72 3.17 -0.51
CA LEU A 105 8.07 3.54 -1.75
C LEU A 105 6.94 4.53 -1.44
N ILE A 106 7.05 5.74 -1.96
CA ILE A 106 6.01 6.76 -1.90
C ILE A 106 5.10 6.58 -3.12
N ILE A 107 3.80 6.43 -2.90
CA ILE A 107 2.79 6.38 -3.95
C ILE A 107 2.04 7.71 -3.94
N ASN A 108 2.20 8.50 -5.00
CA ASN A 108 1.66 9.85 -5.10
C ASN A 108 0.49 9.91 -6.08
N HIS A 109 -0.65 10.40 -5.57
CA HIS A 109 -1.88 10.61 -6.32
C HIS A 109 -2.14 12.07 -6.68
N ASP A 110 -1.27 13.01 -6.31
CA ASP A 110 -1.40 14.44 -6.63
C ASP A 110 -1.06 14.70 -8.10
N LEU A 111 -1.94 14.22 -8.98
CA LEU A 111 -1.88 14.34 -10.43
C LEU A 111 -3.12 15.07 -10.92
N SER A 112 -2.97 15.93 -11.94
CA SER A 112 -4.07 16.72 -12.50
C SER A 112 -5.21 15.86 -13.08
N ALA A 113 -4.91 14.65 -13.53
CA ALA A 113 -5.90 13.69 -14.02
C ALA A 113 -6.82 13.13 -12.92
N ASN A 114 -6.44 13.28 -11.65
CA ASN A 114 -7.22 12.78 -10.52
C ASN A 114 -8.16 13.85 -9.96
N PRO A 115 -9.34 13.45 -9.45
CA PRO A 115 -10.21 14.39 -8.74
C PRO A 115 -9.52 14.89 -7.46
N ASN A 116 -9.85 16.12 -7.04
CA ASN A 116 -9.19 16.79 -5.92
C ASN A 116 -9.16 15.99 -4.61
N TRP A 117 -10.18 15.17 -4.34
CA TRP A 117 -10.21 14.33 -3.16
C TRP A 117 -9.22 13.16 -3.22
N VAL A 118 -8.88 12.65 -4.41
CA VAL A 118 -7.85 11.60 -4.59
C VAL A 118 -6.44 12.18 -4.44
N ARG A 119 -6.22 13.39 -4.95
CA ARG A 119 -4.93 14.12 -4.90
C ARG A 119 -4.44 14.45 -3.48
N ARG A 120 -5.24 14.13 -2.46
CA ARG A 120 -4.95 14.41 -1.05
C ARG A 120 -4.39 13.18 -0.32
N TYR A 121 -4.36 12.02 -0.96
CA TYR A 121 -3.73 10.84 -0.39
C TYR A 121 -2.21 10.90 -0.51
N HIS A 122 -1.55 10.51 0.56
CA HIS A 122 -0.13 10.25 0.67
C HIS A 122 0.02 8.83 1.19
N ASP A 123 0.56 7.96 0.35
CA ASP A 123 0.70 6.54 0.64
C ASP A 123 2.19 6.19 0.73
N GLU A 124 2.58 5.45 1.76
CA GLU A 124 3.95 4.94 1.92
C GLU A 124 3.92 3.42 2.05
N MET A 125 4.84 2.73 1.38
CA MET A 125 4.88 1.27 1.31
C MET A 125 6.27 0.71 1.61
N VAL A 126 6.28 -0.37 2.38
CA VAL A 126 7.46 -1.19 2.67
C VAL A 126 7.24 -2.64 2.25
N GLN A 127 8.32 -3.34 1.99
CA GLN A 127 8.35 -4.77 1.79
C GLN A 127 8.45 -5.48 3.14
N ILE A 128 7.60 -6.49 3.35
CA ILE A 128 7.57 -7.27 4.61
C ILE A 128 7.85 -8.76 4.38
N ASP A 129 7.71 -9.23 3.15
CA ASP A 129 8.19 -10.54 2.65
C ASP A 129 8.49 -10.41 1.14
N THR A 130 9.00 -11.47 0.52
CA THR A 130 9.39 -11.59 -0.91
C THR A 130 8.38 -10.97 -1.86
N ASP A 131 7.10 -11.31 -1.72
CA ASP A 131 6.01 -10.80 -2.56
C ASP A 131 4.93 -10.03 -1.78
N LEU A 132 5.18 -9.79 -0.49
CA LEU A 132 4.21 -9.17 0.41
C LEU A 132 4.69 -7.80 0.88
N TYR A 133 3.80 -6.82 0.75
CA TYR A 133 4.10 -5.42 1.05
C TYR A 133 3.03 -4.84 1.95
N LEU A 134 3.45 -4.00 2.90
CA LEU A 134 2.57 -3.27 3.80
C LEU A 134 2.65 -1.78 3.51
N ALA A 135 1.51 -1.13 3.45
CA ALA A 135 1.39 0.28 3.17
C ALA A 135 0.51 1.01 4.19
N THR A 136 0.80 2.28 4.36
CA THR A 136 0.02 3.24 5.13
C THR A 136 -0.59 4.26 4.19
N SER A 137 -1.82 4.67 4.46
CA SER A 137 -2.48 5.77 3.76
C SER A 137 -2.73 6.91 4.72
N TYR A 138 -2.37 8.11 4.29
CA TYR A 138 -2.66 9.35 4.99
C TYR A 138 -3.43 10.30 4.09
N TYR A 139 -4.36 11.04 4.68
CA TYR A 139 -5.14 12.05 3.99
C TYR A 139 -4.73 13.46 4.42
N ARG A 140 -4.40 14.32 3.46
CA ARG A 140 -4.07 15.71 3.70
C ARG A 140 -5.33 16.50 4.07
N VAL A 141 -5.39 17.03 5.29
CA VAL A 141 -6.42 17.94 5.79
C VAL A 141 -5.76 19.26 6.18
N GLY A 142 -5.94 20.28 5.35
CA GLY A 142 -5.17 21.52 5.44
C GLY A 142 -3.67 21.23 5.28
N LYS A 143 -2.87 21.66 6.26
CA LYS A 143 -1.41 21.40 6.30
C LYS A 143 -1.02 20.10 7.02
N LYS A 144 -1.99 19.29 7.48
CA LYS A 144 -1.73 18.09 8.29
C LYS A 144 -2.05 16.81 7.51
N LEU A 145 -1.27 15.76 7.71
CA LEU A 145 -1.58 14.41 7.28
C LEU A 145 -2.32 13.67 8.40
N LYS A 146 -3.44 13.02 8.05
CA LYS A 146 -4.26 12.23 8.97
C LYS A 146 -4.25 10.77 8.52
N PHE A 147 -3.88 9.87 9.42
CA PHE A 147 -3.89 8.44 9.14
C PHE A 147 -5.29 7.98 8.72
N VAL A 148 -5.38 7.22 7.63
CA VAL A 148 -6.62 6.64 7.11
C VAL A 148 -6.64 5.14 7.29
N SER A 149 -5.59 4.45 6.84
CA SER A 149 -5.61 3.00 6.76
C SER A 149 -4.23 2.36 6.72
N TYR A 150 -4.23 1.10 7.14
CA TYR A 150 -3.24 0.11 6.71
C TYR A 150 -3.84 -0.69 5.57
N PHE A 151 -3.06 -0.91 4.52
CA PHE A 151 -3.40 -1.78 3.41
C PHE A 151 -2.16 -2.54 2.95
N ALA A 152 -2.35 -3.64 2.24
CA ALA A 152 -1.25 -4.52 1.86
C ALA A 152 -1.41 -5.02 0.42
N PHE A 153 -0.29 -5.42 -0.16
CA PHE A 153 -0.19 -5.96 -1.51
C PHE A 153 0.47 -7.32 -1.51
N ASP A 154 -0.01 -8.18 -2.40
CA ASP A 154 0.53 -9.49 -2.71
C ASP A 154 0.78 -9.58 -4.22
N PHE A 155 2.04 -9.83 -4.58
CA PHE A 155 2.56 -9.96 -5.93
C PHE A 155 2.87 -11.41 -6.33
N SER A 156 2.54 -12.40 -5.50
CA SER A 156 2.87 -13.82 -5.76
C SER A 156 2.17 -14.40 -6.99
N LYS A 157 1.06 -13.79 -7.43
CA LYS A 157 0.25 -14.23 -8.58
C LYS A 157 0.47 -13.37 -9.83
N LYS A 158 1.74 -13.17 -10.20
CA LYS A 158 2.09 -12.49 -11.46
C LYS A 158 1.60 -13.28 -12.68
#